data_AF-A0A2J4XYN9-F1
#
_entry.id   AF-A0A2J4XYN9-F1
#
_cell.length_a   1.000
_cell.length_b   1.000
_cell.length_c   1.000
_cell.angle_alpha   90.00
_cell.angle_beta   90.00
_cell.angle_gamma   90.00
#
_symmetry.space_group_name_H-M   'P 1'
#
loop_
_entity.id
_entity.type
_entity.pdbx_description
1 polymer ?
#
loop_
_entity_poly.entity_id
_entity_poly.type
_entity_poly.pdbx_seq_one_letter_code
_entity_poly.pdbx_strand_id
1 'polypeptide(L)'
;MNVLSVEHLRISYRSQREWREVVHDVSFQVKRGEMLAFVGESGSGKTTTAQAIIGLLADNARRDSGRILINGEDISGWSAKRLDGLRGARISL
;
A
#
# COMPACT_ATOMS: atom_id res chain seq x y z
N MET A 1 -11.39 -10.83 -13.06
CA MET A 1 -11.03 -11.08 -11.65
C MET A 1 -9.97 -10.09 -11.24
N ASN A 2 -10.17 -9.39 -10.11
CA ASN A 2 -9.19 -8.45 -9.57
C ASN A 2 -8.08 -9.22 -8.86
N VAL A 3 -6.83 -8.84 -9.10
CA VAL A 3 -5.66 -9.40 -8.42
C VAL A 3 -5.16 -8.49 -7.30
N LEU A 4 -5.40 -7.19 -7.41
CA LEU A 4 -5.19 -6.19 -6.38
C LEU A 4 -6.42 -5.29 -6.27
N SER A 5 -6.81 -4.94 -5.05
CA SER A 5 -7.76 -3.87 -4.78
C SER A 5 -7.27 -3.07 -3.58
N VAL A 6 -7.19 -1.76 -3.77
CA VAL A 6 -6.84 -0.79 -2.73
C VAL A 6 -8.05 0.10 -2.52
N GLU A 7 -8.48 0.24 -1.27
CA GLU A 7 -9.71 0.93 -0.91
C GLU A 7 -9.43 1.92 0.22
N HIS A 8 -9.77 3.19 0.01
CA HIS A 8 -9.70 4.26 1.01
C HIS A 8 -8.35 4.34 1.76
N LEU A 9 -7.26 4.10 1.04
CA LEU A 9 -5.93 4.04 1.63
C LEU A 9 -5.47 5.42 2.06
N ARG A 10 -5.17 5.56 3.35
CA ARG A 10 -4.58 6.77 3.95
C ARG A 10 -3.31 6.40 4.69
N ILE A 11 -2.21 7.08 4.38
CA ILE A 11 -0.89 6.85 4.97
C ILE A 11 -0.35 8.15 5.52
N SER A 12 0.14 8.13 6.76
CA SER A 12 0.83 9.24 7.39
C SER A 12 2.26 8.89 7.77
N TYR A 13 3.13 9.89 7.74
CA TYR A 13 4.49 9.83 8.29
C TYR A 13 4.59 10.71 9.54
N ARG A 14 5.39 10.27 10.50
CA ARG A 14 5.74 11.04 11.69
C ARG A 14 6.98 11.88 11.43
N SER A 15 6.85 13.19 11.64
CA SER A 15 7.96 14.15 11.62
C SER A 15 7.82 15.11 12.80
N GLN A 16 8.91 15.33 13.55
CA GLN A 16 8.97 16.25 14.69
C GLN A 16 7.76 16.14 15.67
N ARG A 17 7.28 14.91 15.89
CA ARG A 17 6.12 14.53 16.74
C ARG A 17 4.73 14.75 16.13
N GLU A 18 4.62 15.30 14.93
CA GLU A 18 3.36 15.41 14.20
C GLU A 18 3.23 14.28 13.18
N TRP A 19 2.00 13.80 13.00
CA TRP A 19 1.65 12.93 11.88
C TRP A 19 1.19 13.81 10.71
N ARG A 20 1.80 13.59 9.54
CA ARG A 20 1.41 14.26 8.30
C ARG A 20 0.97 13.21 7.30
N GLU A 21 -0.26 13.35 6.82
CA GLU A 21 -0.80 12.49 5.77
C GLU A 21 -0.06 12.76 4.45
N VAL A 22 0.33 11.69 3.77
CA VAL A 22 1.09 11.69 2.50
C VAL A 22 0.30 11.01 1.38
N VAL A 23 -0.56 10.05 1.72
CA VAL A 23 -1.48 9.40 0.79
C VAL A 23 -2.89 9.71 1.26
N HIS A 24 -3.68 10.37 0.42
CA HIS A 24 -5.02 10.86 0.75
C HIS A 24 -6.09 10.05 0.02
N ASP A 25 -6.74 9.13 0.76
CA ASP A 25 -7.95 8.40 0.35
C ASP A 25 -7.88 7.75 -1.04
N VAL A 26 -6.79 7.03 -1.31
CA VAL A 26 -6.55 6.42 -2.62
C VAL A 26 -7.32 5.11 -2.74
N SER A 27 -8.05 4.96 -3.86
CA SER A 27 -8.76 3.72 -4.21
C SER A 27 -8.54 3.37 -5.68
N PHE A 28 -8.14 2.12 -5.95
CA PHE A 28 -8.00 1.59 -7.31
C PHE A 28 -8.00 0.06 -7.32
N GLN A 29 -8.14 -0.52 -8.51
CA GLN A 29 -8.13 -1.97 -8.70
C GLN A 29 -7.22 -2.32 -9.88
N VAL A 30 -6.62 -3.51 -9.82
CA VAL A 30 -5.85 -4.07 -10.95
C VAL A 30 -6.42 -5.44 -11.26
N LYS A 31 -6.82 -5.64 -12.50
CA LYS A 31 -7.32 -6.92 -13.01
C LYS A 31 -6.16 -7.83 -13.40
N ARG A 32 -6.43 -9.14 -13.48
CA ARG A 32 -5.46 -10.09 -14.01
C ARG A 32 -5.06 -9.70 -15.44
N GLY A 33 -3.75 -9.56 -15.67
CA GLY A 33 -3.19 -9.16 -16.98
C GLY A 33 -3.16 -7.65 -17.22
N GLU A 34 -3.62 -6.84 -16.27
CA GLU A 34 -3.58 -5.38 -16.36
C GLU A 34 -2.26 -4.84 -15.80
N MET A 35 -1.78 -3.76 -16.41
CA MET A 35 -0.66 -2.97 -15.91
C MET A 35 -1.17 -1.60 -15.48
N LEU A 36 -0.87 -1.22 -14.25
CA LEU A 36 -1.14 0.11 -13.70
C LEU A 36 0.20 0.76 -13.33
N ALA A 37 0.36 2.04 -13.70
CA ALA A 37 1.54 2.81 -13.37
C ALA A 37 1.15 4.05 -12.55
N PHE A 38 1.92 4.35 -11.51
CA PHE A 38 1.82 5.61 -10.80
C PHE A 38 2.74 6.65 -11.45
N VAL A 39 2.18 7.80 -11.84
CA VAL A 39 2.91 8.92 -12.46
C VAL A 39 2.61 10.20 -11.69
N GLY A 40 3.61 11.08 -11.56
CA GLY A 40 3.48 12.35 -10.83
C GLY A 40 4.83 12.86 -10.33
N GLU A 41 4.84 14.06 -9.76
CA GLU A 41 6.05 14.73 -9.27
C GLU A 41 6.70 14.03 -8.06
N SER A 42 7.98 14.34 -7.79
CA SER A 42 8.64 13.85 -6.58
C SER A 42 7.84 14.25 -5.33
N GLY A 43 7.67 13.31 -4.40
CA GLY A 43 6.89 13.55 -3.16
C GLY A 43 5.38 13.36 -3.28
N SER A 44 4.81 13.04 -4.45
CA SER A 44 3.37 12.86 -4.63
C SER A 44 2.76 11.58 -4.02
N GLY A 45 3.49 10.86 -3.17
CA GLY A 45 3.00 9.64 -2.50
C GLY A 45 3.07 8.33 -3.30
N LYS A 46 3.64 8.31 -4.52
CA LYS A 46 3.72 7.09 -5.37
C LYS A 46 4.44 5.93 -4.68
N THR A 47 5.68 6.16 -4.25
CA THR A 47 6.50 5.16 -3.57
C THR A 47 5.86 4.73 -2.26
N THR A 48 5.27 5.67 -1.52
CA THR A 48 4.52 5.40 -0.30
C THR A 48 3.36 4.44 -0.53
N THR A 49 2.53 4.69 -1.55
CA THR A 49 1.42 3.81 -1.92
C THR A 49 1.91 2.42 -2.30
N ALA A 50 2.96 2.32 -3.12
CA ALA A 50 3.53 1.04 -3.52
C ALA A 50 4.08 0.26 -2.31
N GLN A 51 4.83 0.91 -1.42
CA GLN A 51 5.36 0.32 -0.19
C GLN A 51 4.26 -0.12 0.78
N ALA A 52 3.18 0.65 0.91
CA ALA A 52 2.03 0.29 1.73
C ALA A 52 1.39 -1.03 1.27
N ILE A 53 1.21 -1.20 -0.05
CA ILE A 53 0.59 -2.40 -0.64
C ILE A 53 1.38 -3.66 -0.30
N ILE A 54 2.71 -3.59 -0.33
CA ILE A 54 3.57 -4.74 -0.04
C ILE A 54 4.00 -4.82 1.42
N GLY A 55 3.51 -3.92 2.27
CA GLY A 55 3.80 -3.83 3.71
C GLY A 55 5.22 -3.42 4.08
N LEU A 56 5.92 -2.69 3.19
CA LEU A 56 7.28 -2.19 3.40
C LEU A 56 7.31 -0.71 3.78
N LEU A 57 6.30 -0.25 4.53
CA LEU A 57 6.30 1.10 5.09
C LEU A 57 7.48 1.28 6.05
N ALA A 58 8.08 2.46 6.05
CA ALA A 58 9.12 2.82 7.01
C ALA A 58 8.58 2.86 8.44
N ASP A 59 9.45 2.72 9.44
CA ASP A 59 9.07 2.69 10.86
C ASP A 59 8.36 3.95 11.34
N ASN A 60 8.62 5.09 10.69
CA ASN A 60 7.94 6.35 10.98
C ASN A 60 6.67 6.55 10.15
N ALA A 61 6.23 5.56 9.38
CA ALA A 61 5.01 5.61 8.59
C ALA A 61 3.95 4.66 9.17
N ARG A 62 2.68 4.98 8.93
CA ARG A 62 1.56 4.11 9.31
C ARG A 62 0.42 4.23 8.32
N ARG A 63 -0.35 3.14 8.19
CA ARG A 63 -1.67 3.15 7.56
C ARG A 63 -2.70 3.64 8.57
N ASP A 64 -3.29 4.81 8.32
CA ASP A 64 -4.35 5.36 9.16
C ASP A 64 -5.69 4.66 8.89
N SER A 65 -5.97 4.35 7.61
CA SER A 65 -7.19 3.67 7.18
C SER A 65 -7.01 2.92 5.87
N GLY A 66 -8.08 2.25 5.44
CA GLY A 66 -8.18 1.63 4.12
C GLY A 66 -7.81 0.14 4.11
N ARG A 67 -8.20 -0.53 3.02
CA ARG A 67 -7.97 -1.96 2.81
C ARG A 67 -7.09 -2.22 1.61
N ILE A 68 -6.29 -3.27 1.69
CA ILE A 68 -5.45 -3.80 0.64
C ILE A 68 -5.81 -5.26 0.50
N LEU A 69 -6.36 -5.62 -0.66
CA LEU A 69 -6.79 -6.98 -0.97
C LEU A 69 -5.92 -7.54 -2.08
N ILE A 70 -5.35 -8.73 -1.86
CA ILE A 70 -4.60 -9.49 -2.86
C ILE A 70 -5.39 -10.74 -3.20
N ASN A 71 -5.80 -10.89 -4.47
CA ASN A 71 -6.69 -11.95 -4.93
C ASN A 71 -7.97 -12.09 -4.08
N GLY A 72 -8.50 -10.98 -3.54
CA GLY A 72 -9.69 -10.94 -2.70
C GLY A 72 -9.45 -11.20 -1.20
N GLU A 73 -8.22 -11.52 -0.79
CA GLU A 73 -7.87 -11.68 0.63
C GLU A 73 -7.37 -10.34 1.20
N ASP A 74 -8.00 -9.87 2.28
CA ASP A 74 -7.59 -8.63 2.97
C ASP A 74 -6.29 -8.86 3.79
N ILE A 75 -5.25 -8.13 3.41
CA ILE A 75 -3.91 -8.22 3.99
C ILE A 75 -3.55 -7.06 4.93
N SER A 76 -4.47 -6.10 5.11
CA SER A 76 -4.20 -4.78 5.70
C SER A 76 -3.73 -4.80 7.16
N GLY A 77 -4.02 -5.90 7.86
CA GLY A 77 -3.66 -6.13 9.27
C GLY A 77 -2.71 -7.30 9.48
N TRP A 78 -2.10 -7.83 8.41
CA TRP A 78 -1.18 -8.95 8.56
C TRP A 78 0.11 -8.51 9.27
N SER A 79 0.66 -9.42 10.06
CA SER A 79 1.98 -9.23 10.64
C SER A 79 3.06 -9.27 9.56
N ALA A 80 4.20 -8.62 9.82
CA ALA A 80 5.36 -8.66 8.92
C ALA A 80 5.75 -10.12 8.56
N LYS A 81 5.79 -11.01 9.57
CA LYS A 81 6.08 -12.43 9.37
C LYS A 81 5.12 -13.12 8.39
N ARG A 82 3.82 -12.78 8.43
CA ARG A 82 2.83 -13.34 7.49
C ARG A 82 3.01 -12.76 6.09
N LEU A 83 3.32 -11.47 5.99
CA LEU A 83 3.62 -10.80 4.71
C LEU A 83 4.88 -11.33 4.05
N ASP A 84 5.89 -11.76 4.82
CA ASP A 84 7.12 -12.35 4.27
C ASP A 84 6.84 -13.63 3.45
N GLY A 85 5.84 -14.43 3.83
CA GLY A 85 5.41 -15.59 3.04
C GLY A 85 4.69 -15.23 1.73
N LEU A 86 4.23 -13.98 1.59
CA LEU A 86 3.57 -13.48 0.39
C LEU A 86 4.57 -12.82 -0.57
N ARG A 87 5.57 -12.12 -0.02
CA ARG A 87 6.64 -11.46 -0.77
C ARG A 87 7.52 -12.47 -1.51
N GLY A 88 7.93 -12.12 -2.71
CA GLY A 88 8.75 -12.97 -3.58
C GLY A 88 7.98 -14.15 -4.20
N ALA A 89 6.94 -14.67 -3.55
CA ALA A 89 6.10 -15.73 -4.06
C ALA A 89 4.91 -15.22 -4.90
N ARG A 90 4.26 -14.13 -4.46
CA ARG A 90 3.06 -13.58 -5.12
C ARG A 90 3.12 -12.09 -5.43
N ILE A 91 3.90 -11.33 -4.65
CA ILE A 91 4.08 -9.89 -4.83
C ILE A 91 5.57 -9.54 -4.71
N SER A 92 6.02 -8.59 -5.53
CA SER A 92 7.39 -8.06 -5.52
C SER A 92 7.38 -6.57 -5.88
N LEU A 93 8.42 -5.86 -5.46
CA LEU A 93 8.73 -4.51 -5.93
C LEU A 93 9.92 -4.56 -6.88
#